data_AF-A0A366KNX1-F1
#
_entry.id   AF-A0A366KNX1-F1
#
_cell.length_a   1.000
_cell.length_b   1.000
_cell.length_c   1.000
_cell.angle_alpha   90.00
_cell.angle_beta   90.00
_cell.angle_gamma   90.00
#
_symmetry.space_group_name_H-M   'P 1'
#
loop_
_entity.id
_entity.type
_entity.pdbx_description
1 polymer ?
#
loop_
_entity_poly.entity_id
_entity_poly.type
_entity_poly.pdbx_seq_one_letter_code
_entity_poly.pdbx_strand_id
1 'polypeptide(L)'
;MVALAIALTQCKKDEHTNTETTTLKKPTTTSTVEANRTGAQFMCADCQESGSKITGSTAFDLAWTFSPILKFDRAAPDYPTSVEDIWASTDQNSIVCNGTLVMVNRTAPRSKSFPTYYEVQQHPNSPNKVFIDFWWTYKTQSTCFANLGGHDYDWEHVVVQVNTQTNRIVTVTYFQHSGWYTKDYRNIAAGTRPPVFVGKKAHGSYHFGNSVSFPGYDCTYYGDYRNPNGSADEVLTWNNSLYEISCNSAQFSFNGNFGGIGKGPLYRYRAYWSFSSCSGTAGITGSDGCSQSDFPEGTQIGSIN
;
A
#
# COMPACT_ATOMS: atom_id res chain seq x y z
N MET A 1 -42.00 28.03 -35.65
CA MET A 1 -41.32 26.82 -36.14
C MET A 1 -40.08 27.26 -36.87
N VAL A 2 -38.91 27.04 -36.26
CA VAL A 2 -37.60 27.37 -36.84
C VAL A 2 -36.83 26.05 -36.85
N ALA A 3 -36.58 25.52 -38.05
CA ALA A 3 -35.83 24.30 -38.25
C ALA A 3 -34.34 24.63 -38.20
N LEU A 4 -33.62 24.05 -37.23
CA LEU A 4 -32.18 24.17 -37.10
C LEU A 4 -31.54 22.90 -37.69
N ALA A 5 -30.92 23.04 -38.86
CA ALA A 5 -30.18 21.98 -39.52
C ALA A 5 -28.80 21.81 -38.84
N ILE A 6 -28.55 20.63 -38.28
CA ILE A 6 -27.24 20.25 -37.72
C ILE A 6 -26.48 19.49 -38.82
N ALA A 7 -25.39 20.09 -39.31
CA ALA A 7 -24.44 19.42 -40.19
C ALA A 7 -23.53 18.51 -39.36
N LEU A 8 -23.59 17.20 -39.62
CA LEU A 8 -22.68 16.20 -39.05
C LEU A 8 -21.44 16.10 -39.97
N THR A 9 -20.30 16.59 -39.49
CA THR A 9 -19.00 16.32 -40.11
C THR A 9 -18.47 14.95 -39.68
N GLN A 10 -18.27 14.08 -40.66
CA GLN A 10 -17.66 12.76 -40.50
C GLN A 10 -16.13 12.93 -40.34
N CYS A 11 -15.58 12.52 -39.20
CA CYS A 11 -14.13 12.30 -39.08
C CYS A 11 -13.79 10.90 -39.60
N LYS A 12 -12.87 10.87 -40.57
CA LYS A 12 -12.27 9.67 -41.15
C LYS A 12 -11.52 8.87 -40.09
N LYS A 13 -11.66 7.55 -40.20
CA LYS A 13 -10.95 6.52 -39.42
C LYS A 13 -9.67 6.20 -40.18
N ASP A 14 -8.51 6.49 -39.58
CA ASP A 14 -7.23 6.01 -40.10
C ASP A 14 -6.98 4.60 -39.58
N GLU A 15 -6.86 3.67 -40.52
CA GLU A 15 -6.40 2.31 -40.30
C GLU A 15 -4.87 2.30 -40.26
N HIS A 16 -4.31 2.02 -39.08
CA HIS A 16 -2.95 1.51 -38.98
C HIS A 16 -2.97 0.15 -38.28
N THR A 17 -2.99 -0.89 -39.11
CA THR A 17 -2.44 -2.20 -38.78
C THR A 17 -0.98 -2.06 -38.38
N ASN A 18 -0.63 -2.53 -37.17
CA ASN A 18 0.66 -3.13 -36.91
C ASN A 18 0.50 -4.21 -35.83
N THR A 19 0.67 -5.44 -36.29
CA THR A 19 0.78 -6.65 -35.50
C THR A 19 2.18 -6.70 -34.91
N GLU A 20 2.34 -6.41 -33.63
CA GLU A 20 3.55 -6.75 -32.89
C GLU A 20 3.21 -7.57 -31.65
N THR A 21 3.59 -8.84 -31.73
CA THR A 21 3.61 -9.81 -30.65
C THR A 21 4.55 -9.33 -29.55
N THR A 22 3.99 -8.81 -28.46
CA THR A 22 4.77 -8.39 -27.28
C THR A 22 5.10 -9.62 -26.43
N THR A 23 6.30 -10.16 -26.61
CA THR A 23 6.95 -11.01 -25.61
C THR A 23 7.30 -10.13 -24.41
N LEU A 24 6.74 -10.45 -23.24
CA LEU A 24 7.07 -9.84 -21.95
C LEU A 24 8.58 -9.95 -21.69
N LYS A 25 9.32 -8.86 -21.93
CA LYS A 25 10.70 -8.70 -21.49
C LYS A 25 10.71 -8.16 -20.06
N LYS A 26 11.39 -8.88 -19.19
CA LYS A 26 11.83 -8.42 -17.86
C LYS A 26 12.48 -7.03 -18.02
N PRO A 27 12.13 -6.02 -17.21
CA PRO A 27 12.71 -4.70 -17.33
C PRO A 27 14.20 -4.77 -16.99
N THR A 28 15.03 -4.50 -18.00
CA THR A 28 16.46 -4.31 -17.87
C THR A 28 16.71 -3.02 -17.09
N THR A 29 17.37 -3.14 -15.94
CA THR A 29 17.91 -2.05 -15.15
C THR A 29 18.93 -1.26 -15.96
N THR A 30 18.58 -0.07 -16.43
CA THR A 30 19.59 0.89 -16.89
C THR A 30 19.03 2.32 -16.85
N SER A 31 19.42 3.09 -15.83
CA SER A 31 20.12 4.37 -15.99
C SER A 31 20.19 5.11 -14.65
N THR A 32 21.26 4.83 -13.92
CA THR A 32 21.95 5.77 -13.04
C THR A 32 22.31 7.03 -13.82
N VAL A 33 21.42 8.03 -13.82
CA VAL A 33 21.74 9.41 -14.20
C VAL A 33 21.13 10.30 -13.12
N GLU A 34 21.97 11.17 -12.55
CA GLU A 34 21.71 12.15 -11.47
C GLU A 34 21.92 11.74 -10.00
N ALA A 35 22.70 10.69 -9.71
CA ALA A 35 23.16 10.42 -8.33
C ALA A 35 24.31 11.34 -7.84
N ASN A 36 24.66 12.42 -8.56
CA ASN A 36 25.88 13.18 -8.29
C ASN A 36 25.74 14.40 -7.37
N ARG A 37 24.57 14.67 -6.75
CA ARG A 37 24.47 15.66 -5.65
C ARG A 37 23.53 15.34 -4.48
N THR A 38 22.87 14.18 -4.41
CA THR A 38 21.83 13.94 -3.37
C THR A 38 21.70 12.50 -2.83
N GLY A 39 22.51 11.51 -3.26
CA GLY A 39 22.10 10.10 -3.16
C GLY A 39 22.91 9.11 -2.34
N ALA A 40 24.05 9.48 -1.72
CA ALA A 40 25.01 8.48 -1.17
C ALA A 40 25.23 8.50 0.36
N GLN A 41 24.62 9.40 1.14
CA GLN A 41 25.02 9.59 2.54
C GLN A 41 23.92 9.47 3.60
N PHE A 42 22.65 9.33 3.24
CA PHE A 42 21.61 9.15 4.23
C PHE A 42 21.17 7.69 4.31
N MET A 43 21.88 6.92 5.12
CA MET A 43 21.50 5.56 5.50
C MET A 43 21.35 5.54 7.01
N CYS A 44 20.15 5.34 7.55
CA CYS A 44 20.05 5.15 8.99
C CYS A 44 20.66 3.79 9.34
N ALA A 45 21.59 3.80 10.29
CA ALA A 45 22.37 2.63 10.67
C ALA A 45 21.51 1.45 11.17
N ASP A 46 20.26 1.74 11.55
CA ASP A 46 19.34 0.80 12.17
C ASP A 46 18.48 0.01 11.16
N CYS A 47 18.63 0.24 9.85
CA CYS A 47 17.93 -0.59 8.87
C CYS A 47 18.56 -1.97 8.80
N GLN A 48 17.86 -2.97 9.35
CA GLN A 48 18.27 -4.37 9.31
C GLN A 48 17.28 -5.20 8.50
N GLU A 49 17.78 -5.94 7.51
CA GLU A 49 16.99 -6.94 6.81
C GLU A 49 16.65 -8.10 7.75
N SER A 50 15.41 -8.60 7.69
CA SER A 50 14.99 -9.78 8.46
C SER A 50 15.78 -11.01 8.01
N GLY A 51 16.27 -11.83 8.96
CA GLY A 51 16.89 -13.12 8.65
C GLY A 51 15.93 -14.12 7.99
N SER A 52 14.62 -13.86 8.09
CA SER A 52 13.56 -14.61 7.43
C SER A 52 13.19 -14.08 6.04
N LYS A 53 13.84 -13.01 5.56
CA LYS A 53 13.48 -12.37 4.29
C LYS A 53 13.78 -13.28 3.10
N ILE A 54 12.81 -13.39 2.21
CA ILE A 54 12.98 -13.98 0.87
C ILE A 54 13.25 -12.82 -0.11
N THR A 55 14.22 -12.98 -0.99
CA THR A 55 14.62 -11.95 -1.97
C THR A 55 14.64 -12.50 -3.40
N GLY A 56 14.78 -11.61 -4.39
CA GLY A 56 15.01 -12.00 -5.78
C GLY A 56 13.76 -12.56 -6.48
N SER A 57 13.96 -13.49 -7.42
CA SER A 57 12.86 -13.99 -8.27
C SER A 57 11.78 -14.70 -7.46
N THR A 58 12.16 -15.49 -6.45
CA THR A 58 11.20 -16.16 -5.56
C THR A 58 10.31 -15.16 -4.84
N ALA A 59 10.89 -14.07 -4.32
CA ALA A 59 10.11 -13.02 -3.66
C ALA A 59 9.19 -12.29 -4.65
N PHE A 60 9.70 -11.98 -5.84
CA PHE A 60 8.91 -11.36 -6.91
C PHE A 60 7.74 -12.23 -7.34
N ASP A 61 7.94 -13.54 -7.55
CA ASP A 61 6.89 -14.45 -8.01
C ASP A 61 5.78 -14.59 -6.96
N LEU A 62 6.14 -14.65 -5.68
CA LEU A 62 5.19 -14.63 -4.57
C LEU A 62 4.41 -13.31 -4.52
N ALA A 63 5.11 -12.18 -4.53
CA ALA A 63 4.48 -10.86 -4.53
C ALA A 63 3.56 -10.68 -5.74
N TRP A 64 4.02 -11.03 -6.94
CA TRP A 64 3.24 -10.94 -8.16
C TRP A 64 1.99 -11.81 -8.09
N THR A 65 2.09 -13.06 -7.62
CA THR A 65 0.96 -14.00 -7.55
C THR A 65 -0.13 -13.52 -6.60
N PHE A 66 0.25 -13.01 -5.43
CA PHE A 66 -0.68 -12.70 -4.34
C PHE A 66 -0.95 -11.21 -4.14
N SER A 67 -0.48 -10.36 -5.07
CA SER A 67 -0.65 -8.92 -4.95
C SER A 67 -2.13 -8.52 -4.92
N PRO A 68 -2.50 -7.51 -4.09
CA PRO A 68 -3.88 -7.08 -3.93
C PRO A 68 -4.42 -6.30 -5.13
N ILE A 69 -5.73 -6.09 -5.15
CA ILE A 69 -6.38 -5.08 -5.99
C ILE A 69 -6.73 -3.90 -5.08
N LEU A 70 -6.13 -2.73 -5.32
CA LEU A 70 -6.54 -1.52 -4.62
C LEU A 70 -7.84 -0.99 -5.21
N LYS A 71 -8.76 -0.54 -4.36
CA LYS A 71 -10.05 0.05 -4.72
C LYS A 71 -10.18 1.40 -4.03
N PHE A 72 -10.12 2.47 -4.81
CA PHE A 72 -10.17 3.83 -4.27
C PHE A 72 -11.60 4.36 -4.23
N ASP A 73 -11.86 5.32 -3.35
CA ASP A 73 -13.07 6.13 -3.47
C ASP A 73 -13.12 6.81 -4.85
N ARG A 74 -14.31 6.84 -5.48
CA ARG A 74 -14.50 7.49 -6.79
C ARG A 74 -14.16 8.98 -6.80
N ALA A 75 -14.11 9.60 -5.62
CA ALA A 75 -13.73 10.98 -5.42
C ALA A 75 -12.47 11.10 -4.54
N ALA A 76 -11.56 10.11 -4.62
CA ALA A 76 -10.25 10.16 -3.97
C ALA A 76 -9.51 11.47 -4.32
N PRO A 77 -9.00 12.21 -3.32
CA PRO A 77 -8.30 13.46 -3.52
C PRO A 77 -6.85 13.26 -3.99
N ASP A 78 -6.31 12.06 -3.84
CA ASP A 78 -4.94 11.71 -4.17
C ASP A 78 -4.77 10.20 -4.35
N TYR A 79 -3.59 9.83 -4.81
CA TYR A 79 -3.14 8.45 -4.99
C TYR A 79 -1.72 8.31 -4.43
N PRO A 80 -1.23 7.08 -4.19
CA PRO A 80 0.16 6.87 -3.82
C PRO A 80 1.14 7.46 -4.83
N THR A 81 2.37 7.65 -4.40
CA THR A 81 3.51 8.04 -5.24
C THR A 81 4.73 7.19 -4.93
N SER A 82 5.85 7.48 -5.60
CA SER A 82 7.12 6.81 -5.36
C SER A 82 7.91 7.47 -4.22
N VAL A 83 8.75 6.68 -3.56
CA VAL A 83 9.65 7.19 -2.51
C VAL A 83 10.65 8.22 -3.04
N GLU A 84 11.00 8.17 -4.33
CA GLU A 84 11.82 9.18 -4.98
C GLU A 84 11.09 10.53 -5.06
N ASP A 85 9.79 10.53 -5.39
CA ASP A 85 8.96 11.74 -5.40
C ASP A 85 8.72 12.29 -3.99
N ILE A 86 8.58 11.41 -2.98
CA ILE A 86 8.58 11.82 -1.57
C ILE A 86 9.86 12.61 -1.26
N TRP A 87 11.02 12.02 -1.52
CA TRP A 87 12.30 12.64 -1.19
C TRP A 87 12.52 13.96 -1.94
N ALA A 88 12.18 14.00 -3.23
CA ALA A 88 12.25 15.22 -4.02
C ALA A 88 11.29 16.32 -3.54
N SER A 89 10.23 15.94 -2.81
CA SER A 89 9.21 16.85 -2.27
C SER A 89 9.45 17.24 -0.80
N THR A 90 10.55 16.79 -0.20
CA THR A 90 10.86 16.95 1.23
C THR A 90 11.88 18.07 1.47
N ASP A 91 11.77 18.80 2.58
CA ASP A 91 12.85 19.65 3.07
C ASP A 91 14.07 18.78 3.37
N GLN A 92 15.16 18.98 2.62
CA GLN A 92 16.38 18.19 2.77
C GLN A 92 16.93 18.19 4.20
N ASN A 93 16.71 19.27 4.97
CA ASN A 93 17.15 19.36 6.37
C ASN A 93 16.28 18.52 7.33
N SER A 94 15.09 18.11 6.90
CA SER A 94 14.18 17.26 7.67
C SER A 94 14.46 15.75 7.48
N ILE A 95 15.28 15.39 6.49
CA ILE A 95 15.73 14.01 6.26
C ILE A 95 16.83 13.70 7.30
N VAL A 96 16.40 13.43 8.53
CA VAL A 96 17.24 13.10 9.69
C VAL A 96 16.75 11.80 10.32
N CYS A 97 17.66 10.91 10.71
CA CYS A 97 17.28 9.63 11.30
C CYS A 97 16.52 9.88 12.61
N ASN A 98 15.43 9.15 12.84
CA ASN A 98 14.47 9.35 13.92
C ASN A 98 13.75 10.73 13.88
N GLY A 99 13.96 11.54 12.84
CA GLY A 99 13.30 12.83 12.60
C GLY A 99 11.93 12.68 11.94
N THR A 100 11.26 13.78 11.64
CA THR A 100 9.98 13.79 10.89
C THR A 100 10.23 14.44 9.54
N LEU A 101 9.77 13.79 8.46
CA LEU A 101 9.86 14.42 7.14
C LEU A 101 8.89 15.59 7.05
N VAL A 102 9.35 16.69 6.48
CA VAL A 102 8.56 17.89 6.23
C VAL A 102 8.41 18.05 4.72
N MET A 103 7.20 17.93 4.19
CA MET A 103 6.95 18.13 2.77
C MET A 103 6.99 19.62 2.43
N VAL A 104 7.91 20.01 1.54
CA VAL A 104 7.94 21.36 0.93
C VAL A 104 7.08 21.45 -0.31
N ASN A 105 6.81 20.32 -0.97
CA ASN A 105 5.83 20.20 -2.05
C ASN A 105 4.74 19.20 -1.67
N ARG A 106 3.57 19.72 -1.29
CA ARG A 106 2.39 18.92 -0.90
C ARG A 106 1.41 18.65 -2.04
N THR A 107 1.83 18.83 -3.29
CA THR A 107 0.94 18.60 -4.44
C THR A 107 0.55 17.13 -4.53
N ALA A 108 -0.72 16.85 -4.25
CA ALA A 108 -1.32 15.53 -4.30
C ALA A 108 -1.10 14.84 -5.67
N PRO A 109 -0.53 13.62 -5.71
CA PRO A 109 -0.51 12.81 -6.92
C PRO A 109 -1.93 12.49 -7.39
N ARG A 110 -2.21 12.70 -8.69
CA ARG A 110 -3.55 12.48 -9.29
C ARG A 110 -3.62 11.30 -10.25
N SER A 111 -2.52 10.57 -10.40
CA SER A 111 -2.40 9.43 -11.31
C SER A 111 -2.53 8.11 -10.56
N LYS A 112 -3.21 7.12 -11.17
CA LYS A 112 -3.27 5.72 -10.70
C LYS A 112 -2.04 4.89 -11.07
N SER A 113 -1.00 5.53 -11.64
CA SER A 113 0.28 4.91 -11.96
C SER A 113 1.28 5.20 -10.84
N PHE A 114 1.39 4.28 -9.89
CA PHE A 114 2.26 4.39 -8.73
C PHE A 114 2.89 3.04 -8.38
N PRO A 115 4.07 3.01 -7.75
CA PRO A 115 4.71 1.77 -7.35
C PRO A 115 3.93 1.05 -6.25
N THR A 116 3.98 -0.28 -6.27
CA THR A 116 3.65 -1.10 -5.09
C THR A 116 4.93 -1.69 -4.55
N TYR A 117 5.24 -1.36 -3.30
CA TYR A 117 6.43 -1.85 -2.63
C TYR A 117 6.11 -3.15 -1.91
N TYR A 118 7.05 -4.08 -1.86
CA TYR A 118 6.82 -5.35 -1.17
C TYR A 118 8.01 -5.87 -0.38
N GLU A 119 7.69 -6.68 0.62
CA GLU A 119 8.63 -7.55 1.32
C GLU A 119 8.02 -8.93 1.53
N VAL A 120 8.86 -9.96 1.45
CA VAL A 120 8.44 -11.34 1.69
C VAL A 120 9.25 -11.92 2.85
N GLN A 121 8.57 -12.50 3.84
CA GLN A 121 9.20 -13.18 4.96
C GLN A 121 8.69 -14.62 5.11
N GLN A 122 9.62 -15.54 5.28
CA GLN A 122 9.35 -16.94 5.61
C GLN A 122 9.13 -17.08 7.13
N HIS A 123 8.07 -17.78 7.53
CA HIS A 123 7.91 -18.18 8.93
C HIS A 123 9.10 -19.07 9.36
N PRO A 124 9.82 -18.75 10.46
CA PRO A 124 11.07 -19.43 10.82
C PRO A 124 10.90 -20.94 11.05
N ASN A 125 9.74 -21.36 11.56
CA ASN A 125 9.44 -22.77 11.85
C ASN A 125 8.45 -23.42 10.87
N SER A 126 8.15 -22.79 9.73
CA SER A 126 7.20 -23.34 8.76
C SER A 126 7.58 -22.95 7.33
N PRO A 127 8.24 -23.86 6.57
CA PRO A 127 8.76 -23.55 5.23
C PRO A 127 7.67 -23.28 4.20
N ASN A 128 6.43 -23.68 4.48
CA ASN A 128 5.31 -23.45 3.58
C ASN A 128 4.51 -22.18 3.95
N LYS A 129 4.84 -21.51 5.07
CA LYS A 129 4.12 -20.32 5.53
C LYS A 129 4.95 -19.07 5.26
N VAL A 130 4.41 -18.22 4.40
CA VAL A 130 5.05 -16.98 3.97
C VAL A 130 4.12 -15.81 4.25
N PHE A 131 4.70 -14.68 4.64
CA PHE A 131 4.04 -13.40 4.83
C PHE A 131 4.55 -12.44 3.76
N ILE A 132 3.63 -11.85 3.00
CA ILE A 132 3.94 -10.86 1.97
C ILE A 132 3.32 -9.54 2.41
N ASP A 133 4.16 -8.54 2.57
CA ASP A 133 3.79 -7.22 3.04
C ASP A 133 3.83 -6.24 1.87
N PHE A 134 2.70 -5.63 1.55
CA PHE A 134 2.57 -4.71 0.42
C PHE A 134 2.33 -3.30 0.93
N TRP A 135 3.16 -2.36 0.50
CA TRP A 135 3.17 -0.98 0.96
C TRP A 135 2.90 0.04 -0.16
N TRP A 136 2.27 1.14 0.22
CA TRP A 136 2.05 2.32 -0.60
C TRP A 136 2.36 3.57 0.23
N THR A 137 2.88 4.61 -0.41
CA THR A 137 3.21 5.86 0.26
C THR A 137 2.52 7.05 -0.39
N TYR A 138 2.07 7.98 0.43
CA TYR A 138 1.42 9.22 0.03
C TYR A 138 2.24 10.41 0.54
N LYS A 139 2.20 11.52 -0.19
CA LYS A 139 2.89 12.75 0.24
C LYS A 139 2.31 13.29 1.54
N THR A 140 1.00 13.22 1.70
CA THR A 140 0.30 13.78 2.84
C THR A 140 -0.97 13.01 3.11
N GLN A 141 -1.32 12.83 4.37
CA GLN A 141 -2.69 12.54 4.78
C GLN A 141 -3.44 13.87 4.95
N SER A 142 -4.60 14.00 4.30
CA SER A 142 -5.42 15.20 4.45
C SER A 142 -6.06 15.25 5.83
N THR A 143 -6.28 16.45 6.37
CA THR A 143 -7.05 16.60 7.61
C THR A 143 -8.46 16.03 7.42
N CYS A 144 -8.85 15.13 8.32
CA CYS A 144 -10.10 14.40 8.18
C CYS A 144 -11.25 15.10 8.96
N PHE A 145 -10.96 15.80 10.07
CA PHE A 145 -11.92 16.64 10.81
C PHE A 145 -11.25 17.77 11.60
N ALA A 146 -11.77 19.00 11.53
CA ALA A 146 -11.35 20.15 12.37
C ALA A 146 -9.82 20.34 12.51
N ASN A 147 -9.08 20.20 11.41
CA ASN A 147 -7.60 20.25 11.34
C ASN A 147 -6.87 19.10 12.05
N LEU A 148 -7.56 18.04 12.45
CA LEU A 148 -6.99 16.84 13.05
C LEU A 148 -6.75 15.75 11.99
N GLY A 149 -5.80 14.86 12.32
CA GLY A 149 -5.46 13.69 11.52
C GLY A 149 -4.61 13.98 10.28
N GLY A 150 -4.41 15.23 9.88
CA GLY A 150 -3.54 15.53 8.76
C GLY A 150 -2.07 15.46 9.15
N HIS A 151 -1.24 14.87 8.29
CA HIS A 151 0.22 14.87 8.45
C HIS A 151 0.94 14.74 7.11
N ASP A 152 2.20 15.13 7.10
CA ASP A 152 3.11 14.85 6.00
C ASP A 152 3.52 13.38 6.04
N TYR A 153 3.76 12.82 4.86
CA TYR A 153 4.33 11.51 4.59
C TYR A 153 3.61 10.35 5.28
N ASP A 154 2.82 9.64 4.49
CA ASP A 154 1.92 8.60 4.97
C ASP A 154 2.24 7.26 4.30
N TRP A 155 2.10 6.17 5.05
CA TRP A 155 2.43 4.81 4.62
C TRP A 155 1.32 3.86 5.00
N GLU A 156 0.81 3.17 3.99
CA GLU A 156 -0.28 2.23 4.12
C GLU A 156 0.13 0.86 3.66
N HIS A 157 -0.38 -0.18 4.30
CA HIS A 157 -0.01 -1.54 3.95
C HIS A 157 -1.03 -2.60 4.29
N VAL A 158 -0.83 -3.77 3.67
CA VAL A 158 -1.52 -5.01 4.01
C VAL A 158 -0.53 -6.16 4.05
N VAL A 159 -0.82 -7.15 4.90
CA VAL A 159 -0.02 -8.37 4.98
C VAL A 159 -0.86 -9.56 4.55
N VAL A 160 -0.38 -10.28 3.55
CA VAL A 160 -0.99 -11.51 3.02
C VAL A 160 -0.19 -12.70 3.54
N GLN A 161 -0.81 -13.55 4.35
CA GLN A 161 -0.24 -14.85 4.72
C GLN A 161 -0.64 -15.88 3.67
N VAL A 162 0.34 -16.63 3.16
CA VAL A 162 0.12 -17.66 2.16
C VAL A 162 0.69 -19.00 2.59
N ASN A 163 0.04 -20.07 2.13
CA ASN A 163 0.55 -21.43 2.17
C ASN A 163 1.11 -21.77 0.78
N THR A 164 2.44 -21.81 0.66
CA THR A 164 3.14 -22.01 -0.62
C THR A 164 3.01 -23.44 -1.17
N GLN A 165 2.72 -24.43 -0.31
CA GLN A 165 2.47 -25.81 -0.75
C GLN A 165 1.13 -25.94 -1.50
N THR A 166 0.11 -25.22 -1.04
CA THR A 166 -1.22 -25.22 -1.67
C THR A 166 -1.40 -24.07 -2.66
N ASN A 167 -0.46 -23.12 -2.69
CA ASN A 167 -0.54 -21.87 -3.43
C ASN A 167 -1.83 -21.07 -3.13
N ARG A 168 -2.15 -20.94 -1.84
CA ARG A 168 -3.38 -20.29 -1.37
C ARG A 168 -3.09 -19.24 -0.30
N ILE A 169 -3.94 -18.21 -0.27
CA ILE A 169 -3.99 -17.26 0.82
C ILE A 169 -4.63 -17.94 2.04
N VAL A 170 -4.04 -17.75 3.21
CA VAL A 170 -4.57 -18.20 4.50
C VAL A 170 -5.28 -17.05 5.19
N THR A 171 -4.61 -15.90 5.30
CA THR A 171 -5.18 -14.70 5.90
C THR A 171 -4.75 -13.45 5.16
N VAL A 172 -5.54 -12.38 5.33
CA VAL A 172 -5.15 -11.01 4.94
C VAL A 172 -5.35 -10.11 6.13
N THR A 173 -4.30 -9.38 6.50
CA THR A 173 -4.32 -8.41 7.58
C THR A 173 -4.30 -7.01 6.99
N TYR A 174 -5.31 -6.24 7.35
CA TYR A 174 -5.55 -4.89 6.87
C TYR A 174 -5.13 -3.91 7.95
N PHE A 175 -4.20 -3.01 7.62
CA PHE A 175 -3.71 -1.98 8.53
C PHE A 175 -4.40 -0.66 8.23
N GLN A 176 -4.68 0.07 9.29
CA GLN A 176 -5.23 1.41 9.20
C GLN A 176 -4.84 2.15 10.46
N HIS A 177 -4.59 3.46 10.37
CA HIS A 177 -4.09 4.26 11.50
C HIS A 177 -2.98 3.50 12.25
N SER A 178 -3.14 3.31 13.57
CA SER A 178 -2.22 2.58 14.44
C SER A 178 -2.60 1.12 14.70
N GLY A 179 -3.62 0.59 14.02
CA GLY A 179 -4.20 -0.73 14.28
C GLY A 179 -4.28 -1.62 13.05
N TRP A 180 -4.79 -2.82 13.25
CA TRP A 180 -5.09 -3.78 12.18
C TRP A 180 -6.15 -4.80 12.58
N TYR A 181 -6.71 -5.49 11.59
CA TYR A 181 -7.50 -6.71 11.77
C TYR A 181 -7.22 -7.73 10.67
N THR A 182 -7.40 -9.01 11.00
CA THR A 182 -7.14 -10.13 10.10
C THR A 182 -8.43 -10.80 9.65
N LYS A 183 -8.54 -11.05 8.34
CA LYS A 183 -9.64 -11.78 7.70
C LYS A 183 -9.22 -13.20 7.32
N ASP A 184 -10.14 -14.14 7.44
CA ASP A 184 -9.94 -15.53 7.06
C ASP A 184 -10.14 -15.69 5.56
N TYR A 185 -9.09 -16.15 4.87
CA TYR A 185 -9.09 -16.35 3.41
C TYR A 185 -9.01 -17.82 3.02
N ARG A 186 -9.01 -18.76 3.97
CA ARG A 186 -8.81 -20.20 3.70
C ARG A 186 -9.89 -20.78 2.78
N ASN A 187 -11.11 -20.27 2.89
CA ASN A 187 -12.27 -20.69 2.09
C ASN A 187 -12.42 -19.93 0.75
N ILE A 188 -11.51 -19.01 0.43
CA ILE A 188 -11.53 -18.24 -0.81
C ILE A 188 -10.84 -19.03 -1.94
N ALA A 189 -11.35 -18.97 -3.16
CA ALA A 189 -10.80 -19.74 -4.28
C ALA A 189 -9.31 -19.42 -4.56
N ALA A 190 -8.53 -20.43 -4.96
CA ALA A 190 -7.14 -20.24 -5.34
C ALA A 190 -7.03 -19.28 -6.54
N GLY A 191 -5.96 -18.49 -6.60
CA GLY A 191 -5.79 -17.43 -7.61
C GLY A 191 -6.61 -16.16 -7.36
N THR A 192 -7.44 -16.11 -6.31
CA THR A 192 -8.10 -14.87 -5.90
C THR A 192 -7.06 -13.90 -5.35
N ARG A 193 -7.12 -12.65 -5.82
CA ARG A 193 -6.33 -11.53 -5.28
C ARG A 193 -7.17 -10.76 -4.27
N PRO A 194 -6.60 -10.41 -3.11
CA PRO A 194 -7.39 -9.76 -2.06
C PRO A 194 -7.76 -8.33 -2.47
N PRO A 195 -9.05 -7.94 -2.38
CA PRO A 195 -9.43 -6.55 -2.52
C PRO A 195 -8.97 -5.76 -1.29
N VAL A 196 -8.46 -4.56 -1.55
CA VAL A 196 -8.08 -3.58 -0.53
C VAL A 196 -8.78 -2.28 -0.87
N PHE A 197 -9.81 -1.95 -0.10
CA PHE A 197 -10.47 -0.67 -0.22
C PHE A 197 -9.67 0.36 0.56
N VAL A 198 -9.32 1.45 -0.11
CA VAL A 198 -8.49 2.52 0.45
C VAL A 198 -9.41 3.61 0.99
N GLY A 199 -9.18 4.02 2.23
CA GLY A 199 -9.86 5.16 2.83
C GLY A 199 -9.62 6.44 2.02
N LYS A 200 -10.67 7.23 1.79
CA LYS A 200 -10.61 8.44 0.96
C LYS A 200 -9.63 9.49 1.47
N LYS A 201 -9.48 9.67 2.78
CA LYS A 201 -8.69 10.77 3.35
C LYS A 201 -7.52 10.30 4.19
N ALA A 202 -7.73 9.26 4.98
CA ALA A 202 -6.80 8.69 5.93
C ALA A 202 -6.12 7.43 5.40
N HIS A 203 -6.37 7.08 4.13
CA HIS A 203 -5.70 6.05 3.33
C HIS A 203 -5.65 4.61 3.88
N GLY A 204 -6.20 4.37 5.06
CA GLY A 204 -6.24 3.06 5.69
C GLY A 204 -6.74 1.97 4.74
N SER A 205 -6.23 0.76 4.96
CA SER A 205 -6.59 -0.41 4.16
C SER A 205 -7.77 -1.15 4.77
N TYR A 206 -8.74 -1.54 3.94
CA TYR A 206 -9.97 -2.21 4.39
C TYR A 206 -10.35 -3.39 3.51
N HIS A 207 -10.97 -4.42 4.09
CA HIS A 207 -11.47 -5.58 3.36
C HIS A 207 -12.78 -5.32 2.59
N PHE A 208 -13.44 -4.19 2.85
CA PHE A 208 -14.79 -3.91 2.37
C PHE A 208 -14.98 -2.43 2.03
N GLY A 209 -15.87 -2.19 1.06
CA GLY A 209 -16.18 -0.85 0.57
C GLY A 209 -17.27 -0.14 1.37
N ASN A 210 -17.96 -0.79 2.31
CA ASN A 210 -18.97 -0.05 3.07
C ASN A 210 -18.27 0.87 4.08
N SER A 211 -18.70 2.12 4.14
CA SER A 211 -18.28 3.08 5.16
C SER A 211 -19.52 3.76 5.70
N VAL A 212 -19.61 3.88 7.02
CA VAL A 212 -20.54 4.83 7.64
C VAL A 212 -19.71 6.06 7.92
N SER A 213 -20.07 7.21 7.36
CA SER A 213 -19.31 8.42 7.59
C SER A 213 -20.18 9.66 7.60
N PHE A 214 -19.76 10.64 8.39
CA PHE A 214 -20.41 11.93 8.62
C PHE A 214 -19.38 12.89 9.20
N PRO A 215 -19.59 14.22 9.15
CA PRO A 215 -18.62 15.19 9.65
C PRO A 215 -18.21 14.88 11.11
N GLY A 216 -16.92 14.65 11.33
CA GLY A 216 -16.37 14.28 12.64
C GLY A 216 -16.06 12.79 12.81
N TYR A 217 -16.59 11.93 11.95
CA TYR A 217 -16.34 10.49 11.96
C TYR A 217 -15.31 10.05 10.92
N ASP A 218 -15.03 10.89 9.92
CA ASP A 218 -14.09 10.64 8.81
C ASP A 218 -12.67 10.19 9.23
N CYS A 219 -12.24 10.54 10.45
CA CYS A 219 -10.94 10.17 11.03
C CYS A 219 -10.97 8.88 11.87
N THR A 220 -12.13 8.29 12.06
CA THR A 220 -12.25 7.12 12.93
C THR A 220 -11.88 5.85 12.18
N TYR A 221 -11.72 4.78 12.96
CA TYR A 221 -11.28 3.49 12.46
C TYR A 221 -12.10 2.99 11.25
N TYR A 222 -13.42 3.22 11.22
CA TYR A 222 -14.26 2.75 10.10
C TYR A 222 -14.97 3.87 9.36
N GLY A 223 -14.70 5.11 9.75
CA GLY A 223 -15.39 6.28 9.25
C GLY A 223 -14.80 6.90 8.00
N ASP A 224 -13.65 6.44 7.53
CA ASP A 224 -13.15 6.95 6.25
C ASP A 224 -14.01 6.43 5.09
N TYR A 225 -14.38 7.32 4.17
CA TYR A 225 -15.27 7.00 3.06
C TYR A 225 -14.60 6.03 2.08
N ARG A 226 -15.38 5.05 1.62
CA ARG A 226 -14.98 4.11 0.57
C ARG A 226 -16.16 3.93 -0.38
N ASN A 227 -16.04 4.36 -1.63
CA ASN A 227 -17.12 4.19 -2.61
C ASN A 227 -16.58 4.06 -4.06
N PRO A 228 -15.85 2.97 -4.37
CA PRO A 228 -15.35 2.75 -5.73
C PRO A 228 -16.49 2.58 -6.73
N ASN A 229 -16.30 3.08 -7.95
CA ASN A 229 -17.21 2.88 -9.08
C ASN A 229 -16.74 1.73 -9.99
N GLY A 230 -16.66 0.52 -9.44
CA GLY A 230 -16.17 -0.66 -10.17
C GLY A 230 -14.72 -0.49 -10.63
N SER A 231 -14.39 -1.08 -11.78
CA SER A 231 -13.01 -1.12 -12.31
C SER A 231 -12.42 0.26 -12.64
N ALA A 232 -13.24 1.29 -12.79
CA ALA A 232 -12.76 2.65 -12.99
C ALA A 232 -11.89 3.14 -11.82
N ASP A 233 -12.13 2.64 -10.61
CA ASP A 233 -11.43 3.00 -9.38
C ASP A 233 -10.53 1.90 -8.83
N GLU A 234 -10.24 0.91 -9.66
CA GLU A 234 -9.37 -0.21 -9.31
C GLU A 234 -7.96 -0.01 -9.85
N VAL A 235 -6.98 -0.44 -9.06
CA VAL A 235 -5.59 -0.50 -9.46
C VAL A 235 -5.07 -1.91 -9.22
N LEU A 236 -4.67 -2.56 -10.31
CA LEU A 236 -4.11 -3.91 -10.31
C LEU A 236 -2.63 -3.82 -9.93
N THR A 237 -2.30 -4.08 -8.66
CA THR A 237 -0.97 -3.74 -8.12
C THR A 237 0.19 -4.54 -8.70
N TRP A 238 -0.07 -5.68 -9.34
CA TRP A 238 0.97 -6.47 -10.02
C TRP A 238 1.34 -5.93 -11.40
N ASN A 239 0.45 -5.16 -12.03
CA ASN A 239 0.69 -4.51 -13.33
C ASN A 239 1.35 -3.14 -13.16
N ASN A 240 1.24 -2.56 -11.97
CA ASN A 240 1.97 -1.37 -11.57
C ASN A 240 3.29 -1.87 -10.96
N SER A 241 4.41 -1.40 -11.46
CA SER A 241 5.75 -1.91 -11.13
C SER A 241 5.89 -2.29 -9.65
N LEU A 242 6.16 -3.58 -9.40
CA LEU A 242 6.44 -4.14 -8.07
C LEU A 242 7.90 -3.88 -7.73
N TYR A 243 8.15 -3.29 -6.55
CA TYR A 243 9.49 -2.97 -6.09
C TYR A 243 9.78 -3.63 -4.75
N GLU A 244 10.80 -4.49 -4.71
CA GLU A 244 11.27 -5.09 -3.47
C GLU A 244 11.88 -4.01 -2.58
N ILE A 245 11.40 -3.88 -1.34
CA ILE A 245 11.99 -3.00 -0.34
C ILE A 245 13.37 -3.55 0.03
N SER A 246 14.38 -2.69 0.11
CA SER A 246 15.72 -3.07 0.55
C SER A 246 16.34 -2.03 1.46
N CYS A 247 17.00 -2.45 2.53
CA CYS A 247 17.84 -1.59 3.35
C CYS A 247 19.06 -1.05 2.59
N ASN A 248 19.35 -1.52 1.38
CA ASN A 248 20.37 -0.95 0.50
C ASN A 248 19.87 0.30 -0.25
N SER A 249 18.59 0.66 -0.13
CA SER A 249 18.04 1.91 -0.65
C SER A 249 17.93 2.92 0.48
N ALA A 250 18.49 4.12 0.25
CA ALA A 250 18.46 5.22 1.20
C ALA A 250 17.03 5.57 1.64
N GLN A 251 16.08 5.53 0.69
CA GLN A 251 14.67 5.83 0.94
C GLN A 251 14.01 4.86 1.92
N PHE A 252 14.27 3.56 1.78
CA PHE A 252 13.74 2.55 2.71
C PHE A 252 14.55 2.41 3.99
N SER A 253 15.79 2.92 4.00
CA SER A 253 16.64 2.98 5.19
C SER A 253 16.29 4.12 6.15
N PHE A 254 15.35 5.01 5.82
CA PHE A 254 14.94 6.12 6.68
C PHE A 254 14.09 5.65 7.88
N ASN A 255 14.52 5.93 9.12
CA ASN A 255 13.89 5.44 10.37
C ASN A 255 13.11 6.50 11.16
N GLY A 256 12.66 7.57 10.50
CA GLY A 256 11.99 8.69 11.15
C GLY A 256 10.67 8.37 11.87
N ASN A 257 10.15 9.35 12.57
CA ASN A 257 8.77 9.39 13.03
C ASN A 257 7.87 9.84 11.87
N PHE A 258 6.89 9.02 11.52
CA PHE A 258 5.96 9.29 10.43
C PHE A 258 4.64 9.82 11.03
N GLY A 259 4.66 11.07 11.52
CA GLY A 259 3.41 11.79 11.87
C GLY A 259 2.68 11.40 13.16
N GLY A 260 3.22 10.50 14.00
CA GLY A 260 2.56 10.05 15.23
C GLY A 260 1.73 8.79 15.00
N ILE A 261 2.23 7.69 15.56
CA ILE A 261 1.75 6.30 15.49
C ILE A 261 1.56 5.73 14.07
N GLY A 262 2.67 5.74 13.34
CA GLY A 262 3.01 4.82 12.27
C GLY A 262 4.52 4.84 12.18
N LYS A 263 5.17 3.70 12.44
CA LYS A 263 6.59 3.55 12.13
C LYS A 263 6.61 3.02 10.70
N GLY A 264 7.21 3.74 9.76
CA GLY A 264 7.22 3.40 8.34
C GLY A 264 7.96 2.09 8.05
N PRO A 265 8.30 1.81 6.78
CA PRO A 265 8.72 0.49 6.35
C PRO A 265 10.02 0.01 7.01
N LEU A 266 10.79 0.88 7.68
CA LEU A 266 12.06 0.52 8.32
C LEU A 266 11.94 -0.50 9.47
N TYR A 267 10.77 -0.62 10.11
CA TYR A 267 10.56 -1.71 11.08
C TYR A 267 10.18 -2.97 10.32
N ARG A 268 11.15 -3.53 9.59
CA ARG A 268 11.02 -4.73 8.73
C ARG A 268 11.02 -6.02 9.54
N TYR A 269 11.59 -5.96 10.74
CA TYR A 269 11.51 -7.04 11.72
C TYR A 269 10.15 -7.08 12.43
N ARG A 270 9.05 -7.06 11.67
CA ARG A 270 7.71 -7.16 12.25
C ARG A 270 7.40 -8.56 12.72
N ALA A 271 8.09 -9.57 12.19
CA ALA A 271 7.87 -10.97 12.57
C ALA A 271 6.36 -11.26 12.62
N TYR A 272 5.64 -10.98 11.51
CA TYR A 272 4.18 -10.92 11.45
C TYR A 272 3.48 -12.17 12.01
N TRP A 273 4.17 -13.30 12.04
CA TRP A 273 3.74 -14.51 12.72
C TRP A 273 3.44 -14.34 14.22
N SER A 274 4.09 -13.40 14.89
CA SER A 274 3.92 -13.08 16.32
C SER A 274 2.85 -12.03 16.59
N PHE A 275 2.33 -11.36 15.56
CA PHE A 275 1.28 -10.35 15.73
C PHE A 275 -0.01 -11.03 16.20
N SER A 276 -0.76 -10.34 17.06
CA SER A 276 -2.16 -10.68 17.28
C SER A 276 -2.96 -10.47 15.99
N SER A 277 -4.03 -11.24 15.82
CA SER A 277 -4.99 -11.15 14.71
C SER A 277 -5.64 -9.78 14.56
N CYS A 278 -5.59 -8.98 15.61
CA CYS A 278 -6.05 -7.62 15.57
C CYS A 278 -5.38 -6.79 16.66
N SER A 279 -5.40 -5.47 16.48
CA SER A 279 -4.99 -4.47 17.45
C SER A 279 -5.58 -3.13 17.05
N GLY A 280 -5.69 -2.23 18.02
CA GLY A 280 -6.03 -0.84 17.79
C GLY A 280 -7.13 -0.36 18.70
N THR A 281 -6.78 0.66 19.49
CA THR A 281 -7.69 1.35 20.41
C THR A 281 -8.13 2.72 19.88
N ALA A 282 -7.68 3.10 18.67
CA ALA A 282 -7.83 4.44 18.11
C ALA A 282 -9.25 4.79 17.66
N GLY A 283 -10.22 3.88 17.76
CA GLY A 283 -11.62 4.19 17.49
C GLY A 283 -12.40 4.56 18.75
N ILE A 284 -13.69 4.88 18.56
CA ILE A 284 -14.57 5.44 19.59
C ILE A 284 -14.77 4.47 20.76
N THR A 285 -14.73 3.16 20.52
CA THR A 285 -14.98 2.15 21.57
C THR A 285 -13.69 1.60 22.17
N GLY A 286 -12.52 2.04 21.71
CA GLY A 286 -11.22 1.56 22.23
C GLY A 286 -10.86 0.14 21.82
N SER A 287 -11.65 -0.51 20.96
CA SER A 287 -11.43 -1.88 20.46
C SER A 287 -11.79 -2.02 18.98
N ASP A 288 -12.01 -0.91 18.29
CA ASP A 288 -12.50 -0.90 16.91
C ASP A 288 -11.60 -1.73 16.00
N GLY A 289 -10.28 -1.74 16.24
CA GLY A 289 -9.36 -2.54 15.45
C GLY A 289 -9.57 -4.04 15.52
N CYS A 290 -10.31 -4.57 16.49
CA CYS A 290 -10.67 -5.98 16.53
C CYS A 290 -12.08 -6.28 16.02
N SER A 291 -12.93 -5.27 15.84
CA SER A 291 -14.36 -5.45 15.55
C SER A 291 -14.66 -6.13 14.21
N GLN A 292 -13.74 -6.08 13.25
CA GLN A 292 -13.87 -6.69 11.93
C GLN A 292 -13.00 -7.94 11.72
N SER A 293 -12.25 -8.37 12.74
CA SER A 293 -11.41 -9.56 12.68
C SER A 293 -12.27 -10.83 12.63
N ASP A 294 -11.90 -11.80 11.79
CA ASP A 294 -12.52 -13.13 11.78
C ASP A 294 -11.95 -14.05 12.85
N PHE A 295 -10.89 -13.62 13.54
CA PHE A 295 -10.21 -14.39 14.57
C PHE A 295 -10.33 -13.69 15.91
N PRO A 296 -10.50 -14.45 17.02
CA PRO A 296 -10.53 -13.89 18.37
C PRO A 296 -9.31 -13.03 18.67
N GLU A 297 -9.50 -11.97 19.46
CA GLU A 297 -8.40 -11.14 19.95
C GLU A 297 -7.34 -11.99 20.67
N GLY A 298 -6.06 -11.68 20.43
CA GLY A 298 -4.93 -12.44 20.97
C GLY A 298 -4.53 -13.68 20.17
N THR A 299 -5.32 -14.10 19.17
CA THR A 299 -4.91 -15.17 18.24
C THR A 299 -3.64 -14.73 17.50
N GLN A 300 -2.53 -15.47 17.63
CA GLN A 300 -1.33 -15.16 16.85
C GLN A 300 -1.53 -15.52 15.38
N ILE A 301 -1.28 -14.56 14.48
CA ILE A 301 -1.50 -14.75 13.03
C ILE A 301 -0.70 -15.96 12.52
N GLY A 302 0.55 -16.12 12.99
CA GLY A 302 1.42 -17.23 12.61
C GLY A 302 0.97 -18.61 13.08
N SER A 303 0.00 -18.71 13.99
CA SER A 303 -0.59 -19.99 14.40
C SER A 303 -1.72 -20.47 13.48
N ILE A 304 -2.26 -19.59 12.62
CA ILE A 304 -3.35 -19.89 11.69
C ILE A 304 -2.79 -20.66 10.49
N ASN A 305 -3.42 -21.78 10.13
CA ASN A 305 -3.03 -22.67 9.02
C ASN A 305 -4.17 -22.82 8.01
#